data_AF-A0AAD8YUD6-F1
#
_entry.id   AF-A0AAD8YUD6-F1
#
_cell.length_a   1.000
_cell.length_b   1.000
_cell.length_c   1.000
_cell.angle_alpha   90.00
_cell.angle_beta   90.00
_cell.angle_gamma   90.00
#
_symmetry.space_group_name_H-M   'P 1'
#
loop_
_entity.id
_entity.type
_entity.pdbx_description
1 polymer ?
#
loop_
_entity_poly.entity_id
_entity_poly.type
_entity_poly.pdbx_seq_one_letter_code
_entity_poly.pdbx_strand_id
1 'polypeptide(L)'
;EILQLLTSSNPTTCPLDPIPSALFQTIARDLLPFISVIISNSLSSGYVPTAFRTARVVPILKKATLDSSSVTNYRPNQLHDPNQSGYRPAHSTETALIAVTEKLHATKAAKQSSVLILLDLSAAFDTVNHNILLSVLSRLGVTGSAWRWFQSYLDGRSYQ
;
A
#
# COMPACT_ATOMS: atom_id res chain seq x y z
N GLU A 1 -13.36 18.85 0.18
CA GLU A 1 -12.53 17.67 0.52
C GLU A 1 -11.88 17.03 -0.71
N ILE A 2 -12.63 16.44 -1.66
CA ILE A 2 -12.05 15.77 -2.85
C ILE A 2 -11.15 16.71 -3.66
N LEU A 3 -11.58 17.95 -3.93
CA LEU A 3 -10.76 18.93 -4.64
C LEU A 3 -9.42 19.20 -3.93
N GLN A 4 -9.42 19.29 -2.59
CA GLN A 4 -8.20 19.50 -1.82
C GLN A 4 -7.25 18.32 -1.97
N LEU A 5 -7.77 17.08 -1.85
CA LEU A 5 -6.98 15.86 -2.05
C LEU A 5 -6.35 15.80 -3.45
N LEU A 6 -7.08 16.20 -4.49
CA LEU A 6 -6.56 16.22 -5.86
C LEU A 6 -5.45 17.28 -6.01
N THR A 7 -5.64 18.47 -5.47
CA THR A 7 -4.65 19.57 -5.58
C THR A 7 -3.43 19.41 -4.67
N SER A 8 -3.55 18.70 -3.55
CA SER A 8 -2.43 18.46 -2.61
C SER A 8 -1.57 17.26 -3.00
N SER A 9 -1.98 16.48 -4.00
CA SER A 9 -1.23 15.33 -4.47
C SER A 9 0.00 15.74 -5.29
N ASN A 10 1.08 14.97 -5.19
CA ASN A 10 2.22 15.17 -6.08
C ASN A 10 1.80 14.86 -7.52
N PRO A 11 2.09 15.74 -8.51
CA PRO A 11 1.68 15.52 -9.89
C PRO A 11 2.59 14.48 -10.56
N THR A 12 2.39 13.21 -10.21
CA THR A 12 3.08 12.07 -10.83
C THR A 12 2.23 11.49 -11.94
N THR A 13 2.67 11.64 -13.19
CA THR A 13 1.93 11.18 -14.36
C THR A 13 2.33 9.77 -14.76
N CYS A 14 1.34 8.92 -14.95
CA CYS A 14 1.51 7.62 -15.57
C CYS A 14 1.33 7.77 -17.09
N PRO A 15 2.20 7.19 -17.94
CA PRO A 15 1.94 7.09 -19.37
C PRO A 15 0.65 6.39 -19.80
N LEU A 16 -0.06 5.69 -18.90
CA LEU A 16 -1.39 5.14 -19.19
C LEU A 16 -2.50 6.15 -18.88
N ASP A 17 -2.16 7.30 -18.28
CA ASP A 17 -3.11 8.35 -17.98
C ASP A 17 -3.52 9.07 -19.28
N PRO A 18 -4.82 9.36 -19.46
CA PRO A 18 -5.29 10.07 -20.65
C PRO A 18 -4.79 11.51 -20.71
N ILE A 19 -4.42 12.11 -19.57
CA ILE A 19 -3.88 13.47 -19.47
C ILE A 19 -2.82 13.57 -18.36
N PRO A 20 -1.82 14.46 -18.51
CA PRO A 20 -0.85 14.71 -17.47
C PRO A 20 -1.48 15.18 -16.16
N SER A 21 -0.96 14.70 -15.04
CA SER A 21 -1.47 15.00 -13.68
C SER A 21 -1.45 16.50 -13.36
N ALA A 22 -0.43 17.22 -13.85
CA ALA A 22 -0.35 18.69 -13.68
C ALA A 22 -1.48 19.42 -14.43
N LEU A 23 -1.82 18.95 -15.63
CA LEU A 23 -2.92 19.49 -16.41
C LEU A 23 -4.26 19.16 -15.76
N PHE A 24 -4.43 17.90 -15.33
CA PHE A 24 -5.59 17.44 -14.58
C PHE A 24 -5.81 18.27 -13.31
N GLN A 25 -4.76 18.61 -12.55
CA GLN A 25 -4.87 19.46 -11.36
C GLN A 25 -5.33 20.88 -11.68
N THR A 26 -4.95 21.42 -12.85
CA THR A 26 -5.34 22.76 -13.30
C THR A 26 -6.83 22.81 -13.65
N ILE A 27 -7.34 21.77 -14.32
CA ILE A 27 -8.75 21.65 -14.72
C ILE A 27 -9.60 20.86 -13.70
N ALA A 28 -9.06 20.56 -12.53
CA ALA A 28 -9.68 19.65 -11.57
C ALA A 28 -11.08 20.13 -11.13
N ARG A 29 -11.30 21.45 -11.07
CA ARG A 29 -12.61 22.02 -10.69
C ARG A 29 -13.71 21.67 -11.67
N ASP A 30 -13.40 21.67 -12.96
CA ASP A 30 -14.38 21.41 -14.03
C ASP A 30 -14.65 19.92 -14.18
N LEU A 31 -13.65 19.07 -13.89
CA LEU A 31 -13.78 17.62 -13.93
C LEU A 31 -14.35 17.02 -12.64
N LEU A 32 -14.27 17.74 -11.51
CA LEU A 32 -14.71 17.29 -10.19
C LEU A 32 -16.12 16.67 -10.15
N PRO A 33 -17.17 17.25 -10.76
CA PRO A 33 -18.51 16.65 -10.71
C PRO A 33 -18.55 15.26 -11.35
N PHE A 34 -17.87 15.07 -12.48
CA PHE A 34 -17.82 13.79 -13.17
C PHE A 34 -17.05 12.74 -12.36
N ILE A 35 -15.90 13.13 -11.81
CA ILE A 35 -15.05 12.26 -11.00
C ILE A 35 -15.78 11.83 -9.72
N SER A 36 -16.46 12.77 -9.07
CA SER A 36 -17.22 12.50 -7.86
C SER A 36 -18.33 11.50 -8.14
N VAL A 37 -19.07 11.65 -9.25
CA VAL A 37 -20.11 10.68 -9.66
C VAL A 37 -19.52 9.29 -9.91
N ILE A 38 -18.39 9.20 -10.62
CA ILE A 38 -17.74 7.91 -10.91
C ILE A 38 -17.31 7.22 -9.60
N ILE A 39 -16.65 7.96 -8.69
CA ILE A 39 -16.17 7.42 -7.42
C ILE A 39 -17.35 7.02 -6.53
N SER A 40 -18.36 7.88 -6.40
CA SER A 40 -19.55 7.58 -5.60
C SER A 40 -20.30 6.36 -6.11
N ASN A 41 -20.46 6.22 -7.43
CA ASN A 41 -21.09 5.04 -8.04
C ASN A 41 -20.24 3.78 -7.85
N SER A 42 -18.92 3.90 -7.95
CA SER A 42 -18.00 2.78 -7.70
C SER A 42 -18.09 2.29 -6.25
N LEU A 43 -18.07 3.21 -5.28
CA LEU A 43 -18.14 2.89 -3.85
C LEU A 43 -19.51 2.35 -3.43
N SER A 44 -20.61 2.87 -4.01
CA SER A 44 -21.96 2.42 -3.69
C SER A 44 -22.28 1.05 -4.29
N SER A 45 -21.91 0.83 -5.56
CA SER A 45 -22.06 -0.47 -6.23
C SER A 45 -21.10 -1.53 -5.67
N GLY A 46 -19.95 -1.11 -5.14
CA GLY A 46 -18.89 -1.99 -4.70
C GLY A 46 -18.10 -2.59 -5.86
N TYR A 47 -18.01 -1.87 -6.99
CA TYR A 47 -17.32 -2.33 -8.19
C TYR A 47 -16.29 -1.30 -8.65
N VAL A 48 -15.09 -1.76 -9.02
CA VAL A 48 -14.02 -0.92 -9.55
C VAL A 48 -14.03 -0.95 -11.08
N PRO A 49 -14.17 0.20 -11.75
CA PRO A 49 -14.06 0.28 -13.21
C PRO A 49 -12.78 -0.39 -13.73
N THR A 50 -12.89 -1.16 -14.81
CA THR A 50 -11.74 -1.89 -15.39
C THR A 50 -10.56 -0.99 -15.73
N ALA A 51 -10.81 0.23 -16.18
CA ALA A 51 -9.75 1.22 -16.45
C ALA A 51 -8.89 1.55 -15.21
N PHE A 52 -9.42 1.38 -14.00
CA PHE A 52 -8.70 1.63 -12.74
C PHE A 52 -8.05 0.37 -12.15
N ARG A 53 -8.21 -0.79 -12.79
CA ARG A 53 -7.61 -2.07 -12.38
C ARG A 53 -6.30 -2.37 -13.09
N THR A 54 -6.02 -1.69 -14.20
CA THR A 54 -4.73 -1.77 -14.89
C THR A 54 -3.72 -0.87 -14.20
N ALA A 55 -2.64 -1.47 -13.71
CA ALA A 55 -1.53 -0.74 -13.12
C ALA A 55 -0.27 -0.95 -13.95
N ARG A 56 0.49 0.12 -14.17
CA ARG A 56 1.87 -0.01 -14.63
C ARG A 56 2.78 -0.18 -13.42
N VAL A 57 3.45 -1.31 -13.34
CA VAL A 57 4.39 -1.58 -12.24
C VAL A 57 5.78 -1.18 -12.69
N VAL A 58 6.17 0.04 -12.34
CA VAL A 58 7.56 0.48 -12.53
C VAL A 58 8.26 0.42 -11.18
N PRO A 59 9.39 -0.31 -11.06
CA PRO A 59 10.19 -0.26 -9.85
C PRO A 59 10.79 1.16 -9.65
N ILE A 60 10.22 1.92 -8.71
CA ILE A 60 10.72 3.21 -8.16
C ILE A 60 11.65 3.01 -6.95
N LEU A 61 12.88 3.48 -7.08
CA LEU A 61 13.89 3.34 -6.03
C LEU A 61 13.74 4.36 -4.89
N LYS A 62 13.95 3.92 -3.63
CA LYS A 62 14.05 4.75 -2.40
C LYS A 62 15.06 5.90 -2.53
N LYS A 63 16.10 5.74 -3.35
CA LYS A 63 17.08 6.77 -3.76
C LYS A 63 17.54 6.46 -5.19
N ALA A 64 17.80 7.49 -6.00
CA ALA A 64 18.22 7.34 -7.40
C ALA A 64 19.54 6.57 -7.59
N THR A 65 20.36 6.45 -6.54
CA THR A 65 21.65 5.74 -6.55
C THR A 65 21.56 4.27 -6.11
N LEU A 66 20.39 3.78 -5.71
CA LEU A 66 20.20 2.40 -5.25
C LEU A 66 19.89 1.48 -6.42
N ASP A 67 20.17 0.19 -6.27
CA ASP A 67 19.97 -0.79 -7.34
C ASP A 67 18.48 -1.11 -7.56
N SER A 68 18.04 -0.99 -8.81
CA SER A 68 16.69 -1.30 -9.32
C SER A 68 16.28 -2.75 -9.08
N SER A 69 17.24 -3.65 -8.89
CA SER A 69 17.02 -5.07 -8.61
C SER A 69 16.52 -5.36 -7.18
N SER A 70 16.66 -4.41 -6.24
CA SER A 70 16.36 -4.64 -4.82
C SER A 70 14.99 -4.11 -4.40
N VAL A 71 14.10 -5.06 -4.06
CA VAL A 71 12.70 -4.85 -3.62
C VAL A 71 12.60 -4.10 -2.28
N THR A 72 13.72 -3.91 -1.57
CA THR A 72 13.78 -3.19 -0.29
C THR A 72 13.53 -1.68 -0.42
N ASN A 73 13.26 -1.18 -1.62
CA ASN A 73 13.26 0.24 -1.98
C ASN A 73 11.88 0.93 -2.06
N TYR A 74 10.80 0.37 -1.47
CA TYR A 74 9.41 0.91 -1.54
C TYR A 74 8.81 1.22 -0.15
N ARG A 75 7.59 1.79 -0.05
CA ARG A 75 6.83 2.08 1.21
C ARG A 75 5.29 1.92 1.10
N PRO A 76 4.61 1.15 2.00
CA PRO A 76 3.15 1.24 2.26
C PRO A 76 2.72 1.88 3.61
N ASN A 77 1.40 1.85 3.88
CA ASN A 77 0.64 2.68 4.86
C ASN A 77 -0.04 1.88 6.02
N GLN A 78 -0.87 2.58 6.81
CA GLN A 78 -1.04 2.49 8.28
C GLN A 78 -2.11 1.54 8.85
N LEU A 79 -1.79 0.24 8.93
CA LEU A 79 -2.25 -0.63 10.03
C LEU A 79 -1.00 -1.27 10.62
N HIS A 80 -0.64 -0.94 11.88
CA HIS A 80 0.67 -1.30 12.42
C HIS A 80 0.56 -2.11 13.71
N ASP A 81 1.23 -3.26 13.74
CA ASP A 81 1.58 -3.94 14.98
C ASP A 81 2.53 -3.03 15.80
N PRO A 82 2.44 -3.01 17.15
CA PRO A 82 3.34 -2.22 17.99
C PRO A 82 4.83 -2.50 17.76
N ASN A 83 5.17 -3.73 17.34
CA ASN A 83 6.53 -4.18 17.05
C ASN A 83 6.90 -4.07 15.56
N GLN A 84 6.02 -3.52 14.72
CA GLN A 84 6.33 -3.26 13.32
C GLN A 84 7.16 -1.98 13.18
N SER A 85 8.40 -2.13 12.70
CA SER A 85 9.25 -1.00 12.34
C SER A 85 9.20 -0.65 10.84
N GLY A 86 8.86 -1.62 9.99
CA GLY A 86 8.71 -1.38 8.56
C GLY A 86 7.49 -0.51 8.27
N TYR A 87 7.65 0.46 7.37
CA TYR A 87 6.52 1.24 6.84
C TYR A 87 5.78 2.11 7.86
N ARG A 88 6.42 2.40 8.99
CA ARG A 88 5.87 3.21 10.08
C ARG A 88 6.64 4.53 10.22
N PRO A 89 5.97 5.69 10.32
CA PRO A 89 6.65 6.97 10.58
C PRO A 89 7.48 6.90 11.86
N ALA A 90 8.66 7.52 11.86
CA ALA A 90 9.63 7.50 12.96
C ALA A 90 10.20 6.11 13.33
N HIS A 91 10.00 5.08 12.51
CA HIS A 91 10.67 3.79 12.63
C HIS A 91 11.55 3.49 11.42
N SER A 92 12.59 2.68 11.64
CA SER A 92 13.57 2.27 10.64
C SER A 92 14.10 0.86 10.89
N THR A 93 14.99 0.38 10.03
CA THR A 93 15.69 -0.90 10.21
C THR A 93 16.54 -0.91 11.47
N GLU A 94 17.15 0.22 11.83
CA GLU A 94 17.94 0.39 13.05
C GLU A 94 17.07 0.25 14.29
N THR A 95 15.87 0.86 14.31
CA THR A 95 14.95 0.71 15.44
C THR A 95 14.51 -0.74 15.65
N ALA A 96 14.33 -1.51 14.57
CA ALA A 96 14.02 -2.94 14.65
C ALA A 96 15.19 -3.73 15.25
N LEU A 97 16.40 -3.46 14.78
CA LEU A 97 17.61 -4.15 15.25
C LEU A 97 17.88 -3.86 16.73
N ILE A 98 17.73 -2.61 17.16
CA ILE A 98 17.87 -2.20 18.56
C ILE A 98 16.84 -2.94 19.42
N ALA A 99 15.56 -2.95 19.02
CA ALA A 99 14.50 -3.61 19.79
C ALA A 99 14.75 -5.12 19.98
N VAL A 100 15.21 -5.82 18.93
CA VAL A 100 15.56 -7.24 19.01
C VAL A 100 16.78 -7.46 19.92
N THR A 101 17.82 -6.64 19.74
CA THR A 101 19.07 -6.75 20.49
C THR A 101 18.85 -6.52 21.98
N GLU A 102 18.11 -5.48 22.36
CA GLU A 102 17.71 -5.22 23.75
C GLU A 102 16.97 -6.40 24.37
N LYS A 103 16.05 -7.02 23.63
CA LYS A 103 15.29 -8.19 24.12
C LYS A 103 16.19 -9.43 24.32
N LEU A 104 17.18 -9.63 23.45
CA LEU A 104 18.19 -10.67 23.62
C LEU A 104 19.11 -10.39 24.82
N HIS A 105 19.50 -9.13 25.04
CA HIS A 105 20.29 -8.75 26.21
C HIS A 105 19.53 -8.94 27.52
N ALA A 106 18.25 -8.53 27.58
CA ALA A 106 17.41 -8.69 28.75
C ALA A 106 17.19 -10.17 29.12
N THR A 107 16.92 -11.04 28.13
CA THR A 107 16.76 -12.49 28.36
C THR A 107 18.06 -13.15 28.83
N LYS A 108 19.21 -12.72 28.27
CA LYS A 108 20.53 -13.16 28.74
C LYS A 108 20.82 -12.73 30.18
N ALA A 109 20.50 -11.48 30.54
CA ALA A 109 20.65 -10.97 31.91
C ALA A 109 19.77 -11.77 32.90
N ALA A 110 18.59 -12.21 32.47
CA ALA A 110 17.71 -13.09 33.23
C ALA A 110 18.16 -14.56 33.27
N LYS A 111 19.35 -14.90 32.74
CA LYS A 111 19.90 -16.26 32.62
C LYS A 111 18.98 -17.23 31.85
N GLN A 112 18.15 -16.71 30.95
CA GLN A 112 17.30 -17.51 30.08
C GLN A 112 18.00 -17.76 28.74
N SER A 113 17.70 -18.91 28.13
CA SER A 113 18.12 -19.20 26.76
C SER A 113 17.18 -18.50 25.79
N SER A 114 17.73 -17.88 24.74
CA SER A 114 16.96 -17.22 23.68
C SER A 114 17.35 -17.79 22.31
N VAL A 115 16.35 -17.88 21.41
CA VAL A 115 16.53 -18.32 20.02
C VAL A 115 15.97 -17.23 19.12
N LEU A 116 16.76 -16.78 18.15
CA LEU A 116 16.33 -15.83 17.13
C LEU A 116 16.00 -16.59 15.84
N ILE A 117 14.75 -16.46 15.39
CA ILE A 117 14.29 -17.00 14.11
C ILE A 117 14.15 -15.83 13.14
N LEU A 118 14.92 -15.87 12.06
CA LEU A 118 14.84 -14.90 10.96
C LEU A 118 14.06 -15.52 9.81
N LEU A 119 13.03 -14.81 9.34
CA LEU A 119 12.16 -15.25 8.24
C LEU A 119 12.16 -14.17 7.16
N ASP A 120 12.29 -14.60 5.90
CA ASP A 120 12.13 -13.75 4.73
C ASP A 120 11.11 -14.39 3.77
N LEU A 121 10.19 -13.59 3.26
CA LEU A 121 9.12 -14.04 2.37
C LEU A 121 9.43 -13.59 0.95
N SER A 122 9.57 -14.55 0.03
CA SER A 122 9.75 -14.24 -1.39
C SER A 122 8.49 -13.60 -1.97
N ALA A 123 8.66 -12.49 -2.69
CA ALA A 123 7.58 -11.82 -3.43
C ALA A 123 6.29 -11.64 -2.60
N ALA A 124 6.43 -11.08 -1.38
CA ALA A 124 5.37 -11.05 -0.38
C ALA A 124 4.06 -10.39 -0.80
N PHE A 125 4.06 -9.51 -1.82
CA PHE A 125 2.84 -8.91 -2.38
C PHE A 125 2.22 -9.75 -3.50
N ASP A 126 3.04 -10.41 -4.31
CA ASP A 126 2.59 -11.26 -5.43
C ASP A 126 2.07 -12.62 -4.92
N THR A 127 2.55 -13.07 -3.77
CA THR A 127 2.19 -14.35 -3.14
C THR A 127 0.99 -14.25 -2.19
N VAL A 128 0.38 -13.06 -2.04
CA VAL A 128 -0.79 -12.90 -1.17
C VAL A 128 -1.99 -13.63 -1.76
N ASN A 129 -2.51 -14.61 -1.03
CA ASN A 129 -3.76 -15.26 -1.41
C ASN A 129 -4.94 -14.29 -1.23
N HIS A 130 -5.62 -13.95 -2.32
CA HIS A 130 -6.73 -12.98 -2.31
C HIS A 130 -7.90 -13.42 -1.41
N ASN A 131 -8.19 -14.72 -1.30
CA ASN A 131 -9.27 -15.22 -0.45
C ASN A 131 -8.92 -15.01 1.04
N ILE A 132 -7.67 -15.28 1.42
CA ILE A 132 -7.19 -15.04 2.80
C ILE A 132 -7.24 -13.55 3.11
N LEU A 133 -6.74 -12.69 2.21
CA LEU A 133 -6.79 -11.24 2.38
C LEU A 133 -8.23 -10.73 2.56
N LEU A 134 -9.17 -11.15 1.71
CA LEU A 134 -10.58 -10.78 1.81
C LEU A 134 -11.22 -11.26 3.11
N SER A 135 -10.84 -12.45 3.60
CA SER A 135 -11.30 -12.96 4.89
C SER A 135 -10.77 -12.14 6.07
N VAL A 136 -9.51 -11.70 6.00
CA VAL A 136 -8.90 -10.81 7.01
C VAL A 136 -9.60 -9.46 7.02
N LEU A 137 -9.84 -8.86 5.85
CA LEU A 137 -10.58 -7.59 5.73
C LEU A 137 -11.97 -7.69 6.35
N SER A 138 -12.68 -8.79 6.09
CA SER A 138 -13.99 -9.05 6.70
C SER A 138 -13.89 -9.13 8.23
N ARG A 139 -12.88 -9.84 8.76
CA ARG A 139 -12.64 -9.95 10.20
C ARG A 139 -12.25 -8.61 10.86
N LEU A 140 -11.60 -7.71 10.12
CA LEU A 140 -11.31 -6.34 10.55
C LEU A 140 -12.54 -5.41 10.51
N GLY A 141 -13.70 -5.91 10.08
CA GLY A 141 -14.96 -5.17 10.05
C GLY A 141 -15.32 -4.55 8.70
N VAL A 142 -14.52 -4.77 7.65
CA VAL A 142 -14.84 -4.32 6.30
C VAL A 142 -15.94 -5.19 5.72
N THR A 143 -17.13 -4.62 5.51
CA THR A 143 -18.32 -5.35 5.03
C THR A 143 -19.05 -4.57 3.94
N GLY A 144 -20.10 -5.17 3.35
CA GLY A 144 -20.99 -4.49 2.41
C GLY A 144 -20.32 -4.11 1.08
N SER A 145 -20.63 -2.92 0.58
CA SER A 145 -20.10 -2.44 -0.70
C SER A 145 -18.59 -2.22 -0.65
N ALA A 146 -18.02 -1.80 0.48
CA ALA A 146 -16.59 -1.63 0.65
C ALA A 146 -15.84 -2.97 0.49
N TRP A 147 -16.36 -4.05 1.08
CA TRP A 147 -15.77 -5.38 0.91
C TRP A 147 -15.82 -5.86 -0.55
N ARG A 148 -16.99 -5.69 -1.20
CA ARG A 148 -17.14 -6.01 -2.63
C ARG A 148 -16.21 -5.18 -3.51
N TRP A 149 -15.98 -3.93 -3.15
CA TRP A 149 -15.06 -3.04 -3.85
C TRP A 149 -13.63 -3.59 -3.82
N PHE A 150 -13.14 -4.02 -2.65
CA PHE A 150 -11.83 -4.68 -2.54
C PHE A 150 -11.76 -5.99 -3.32
N GLN A 151 -12.81 -6.81 -3.26
CA GLN A 151 -12.89 -8.03 -4.06
C GLN A 151 -12.79 -7.73 -5.56
N SER A 152 -13.59 -6.78 -6.05
CA SER A 152 -13.58 -6.34 -7.46
C SER A 152 -12.24 -5.76 -7.88
N TYR A 153 -11.53 -5.06 -6.98
CA TYR A 153 -10.20 -4.53 -7.23
C TYR A 153 -9.12 -5.60 -7.32
N LEU A 154 -9.22 -6.66 -6.52
CA LEU A 154 -8.28 -7.79 -6.50
C LEU A 154 -8.56 -8.78 -7.64
N ASP A 155 -9.79 -8.84 -8.13
CA ASP A 155 -10.21 -9.75 -9.18
C ASP A 155 -9.84 -9.26 -10.59
N GLY A 156 -9.26 -10.15 -11.39
CA GLY A 156 -8.91 -9.89 -12.79
C GLY A 156 -7.86 -8.80 -13.02
N ARG A 157 -6.92 -8.59 -12.08
CA ARG A 157 -5.84 -7.62 -12.30
C ARG A 157 -4.94 -8.06 -13.45
N SER A 158 -4.68 -7.11 -14.36
CA SER A 158 -3.67 -7.22 -15.40
C SER A 158 -2.57 -6.20 -15.16
N TYR A 159 -1.32 -6.64 -15.23
CA TYR A 159 -0.14 -5.79 -15.11
C TYR A 159 0.40 -5.47 -16.51
N GLN A 160 0.77 -4.20 -16.73
CA GLN A 160 1.48 -3.73 -17.92
C GLN A 160 2.83 -3.15 -17.56
#